data_AF-A0A1U7ECJ9-F1
#
_entry.id   AF-A0A1U7ECJ9-F1
#
_cell.length_a   1.000
_cell.length_b   1.000
_cell.length_c   1.000
_cell.angle_alpha   90.00
_cell.angle_beta   90.00
_cell.angle_gamma   90.00
#
_symmetry.space_group_name_H-M   'P 1'
#
loop_
_entity.id
_entity.type
_entity.pdbx_description
1 polymer ?
#
loop_
_entity_poly.entity_id
_entity_poly.type
_entity_poly.pdbx_seq_one_letter_code
_entity_poly.pdbx_strand_id
1 'polypeptide(L)'
;MKNSYTTTLNTRPFLYQETRQVVELLIKGMTKEEVLTTVLEDNLFLLKSEDRIKTFANEILKRVSQLDPFLQQAFLESDSQTAKAILLYAILKKDRLFYEWMREVIRDKFLVLDPILTKKETILFLDRKGEQSEKVYNWTDATKSRLSNAYHQAIEDAGLLQRSNNEERLHHLMIAPNVLTYLKAEKEQHIIDVLLGE
;
A
#
# COMPACT_ATOMS: atom_id res chain seq x y z
N MET A 1 -6.87 11.25 -6.92
CA MET A 1 -7.25 9.82 -6.75
C MET A 1 -8.34 9.44 -7.76
N LYS A 2 -8.36 8.19 -8.25
CA LYS A 2 -9.41 7.69 -9.16
C LYS A 2 -10.74 7.57 -8.41
N ASN A 3 -11.86 7.93 -9.03
CA ASN A 3 -13.17 8.04 -8.34
C ASN A 3 -13.86 6.71 -7.95
N SER A 4 -13.28 5.54 -8.22
CA SER A 4 -13.92 4.24 -7.97
C SER A 4 -13.19 3.43 -6.91
N TYR A 5 -13.94 2.90 -5.93
CA TYR A 5 -13.42 1.96 -4.93
C TYR A 5 -13.04 0.62 -5.56
N THR A 6 -11.91 0.06 -5.15
CA THR A 6 -11.37 -1.18 -5.72
C THR A 6 -10.98 -2.18 -4.64
N THR A 7 -10.99 -3.47 -5.00
CA THR A 7 -10.48 -4.56 -4.17
C THR A 7 -9.07 -4.96 -4.59
N THR A 8 -8.28 -4.05 -5.16
CA THR A 8 -7.02 -4.37 -5.83
C THR A 8 -6.04 -5.10 -4.91
N LEU A 9 -5.96 -4.70 -3.64
CA LEU A 9 -5.08 -5.34 -2.65
C LEU A 9 -5.38 -6.83 -2.41
N ASN A 10 -6.59 -7.33 -2.72
CA ASN A 10 -6.89 -8.77 -2.66
C ASN A 10 -6.04 -9.60 -3.63
N THR A 11 -5.67 -9.01 -4.77
CA THR A 11 -5.06 -9.73 -5.89
C THR A 11 -3.66 -9.25 -6.21
N ARG A 12 -3.35 -7.99 -5.89
CA ARG A 12 -2.02 -7.40 -6.01
C ARG A 12 -1.64 -6.91 -4.61
N PRO A 13 -0.97 -7.74 -3.79
CA PRO A 13 -0.64 -7.42 -2.40
C PRO A 13 0.44 -6.34 -2.33
N PHE A 14 1.14 -6.19 -1.22
CA PHE A 14 2.13 -5.14 -1.01
C PHE A 14 3.30 -5.17 -2.02
N LEU A 15 3.84 -6.36 -2.34
CA LEU A 15 4.82 -6.59 -3.41
C LEU A 15 6.14 -5.80 -3.25
N TYR A 16 6.72 -5.79 -2.04
CA TYR A 16 7.92 -5.00 -1.73
C TYR A 16 9.13 -5.37 -2.59
N GLN A 17 9.45 -6.67 -2.68
CA GLN A 17 10.64 -7.14 -3.38
C GLN A 17 10.53 -6.92 -4.89
N GLU A 18 9.36 -7.23 -5.45
CA GLU A 18 9.03 -7.02 -6.85
C GLU A 18 9.05 -5.53 -7.20
N THR A 19 8.57 -4.67 -6.29
CA THR A 19 8.65 -3.21 -6.47
C THR A 19 10.09 -2.74 -6.50
N ARG A 20 10.97 -3.27 -5.63
CA ARG A 20 12.41 -2.95 -5.64
C ARG A 20 13.06 -3.27 -6.98
N GLN A 21 12.82 -4.47 -7.51
CA GLN A 21 13.32 -4.86 -8.84
C GLN A 21 12.83 -3.91 -9.94
N VAL A 22 11.54 -3.54 -9.93
CA VAL A 22 10.98 -2.61 -10.94
C VAL A 22 11.58 -1.21 -10.82
N VAL A 23 11.73 -0.68 -9.60
CA VAL A 23 12.33 0.65 -9.38
C VAL A 23 13.81 0.67 -9.80
N GLU A 24 14.56 -0.41 -9.54
CA GLU A 24 15.94 -0.55 -10.02
C GLU A 24 16.06 -0.45 -11.54
N LEU A 25 15.13 -1.06 -12.28
CA LEU A 25 15.10 -0.97 -13.75
C LEU A 25 14.72 0.43 -14.24
N LEU A 26 13.73 1.07 -13.60
CA LEU A 26 13.31 2.43 -13.96
C LEU A 26 14.42 3.46 -13.73
N ILE A 27 15.16 3.36 -12.62
CA ILE A 27 16.30 4.26 -12.31
C ILE A 27 17.46 4.07 -13.31
N LYS A 28 17.62 2.87 -13.89
CA LYS A 28 18.57 2.62 -14.98
C LYS A 28 18.14 3.24 -16.32
N GLY A 29 17.01 3.95 -16.36
CA GLY A 29 16.51 4.66 -17.54
C GLY A 29 15.61 3.83 -18.44
N MET A 30 15.19 2.64 -18.00
CA MET A 30 14.27 1.81 -18.79
C MET A 30 12.86 2.40 -18.82
N THR A 31 12.23 2.32 -19.97
CA THR A 31 10.81 2.65 -20.17
C THR A 31 9.91 1.62 -19.49
N LYS A 32 8.62 1.95 -19.32
CA LYS A 32 7.65 1.04 -18.69
C LYS A 32 7.47 -0.24 -19.50
N GLU A 33 7.52 -0.10 -20.82
CA GLU A 33 7.42 -1.19 -21.79
C GLU A 33 8.64 -2.11 -21.68
N GLU A 34 9.85 -1.55 -21.64
CA GLU A 34 11.08 -2.33 -21.44
C GLU A 34 11.08 -3.05 -20.10
N VAL A 35 10.68 -2.37 -19.02
CA VAL A 35 10.53 -3.01 -17.69
C VAL A 35 9.58 -4.20 -17.74
N LEU A 36 8.42 -4.05 -18.39
CA LEU A 36 7.45 -5.13 -18.50
C LEU A 36 8.02 -6.32 -19.28
N THR A 37 8.74 -6.06 -20.38
CA THR A 37 9.41 -7.08 -21.18
C THR A 37 10.47 -7.81 -20.35
N THR A 38 11.39 -7.09 -19.71
CA THR A 38 12.47 -7.68 -18.90
C THR A 38 11.93 -8.50 -17.72
N VAL A 39 10.94 -7.98 -17.00
CA VAL A 39 10.32 -8.70 -15.88
C VAL A 39 9.71 -10.04 -16.32
N LEU A 40 9.18 -10.11 -17.55
CA LEU A 40 8.59 -11.33 -18.10
C LEU A 40 9.63 -12.31 -18.62
N GLU A 41 10.52 -11.83 -19.49
CA GLU A 41 11.52 -12.67 -20.16
C GLU A 41 12.49 -13.28 -19.15
N ASP A 42 12.92 -12.49 -18.16
CA ASP A 42 13.86 -12.95 -17.13
C ASP A 42 13.15 -13.58 -15.92
N ASN A 43 11.81 -13.58 -15.90
CA ASN A 43 10.97 -14.02 -14.78
C ASN A 43 11.47 -13.48 -13.42
N LEU A 44 11.69 -12.16 -13.32
CA LEU A 44 12.31 -11.54 -12.13
C LEU A 44 11.52 -11.79 -10.84
N PHE A 45 10.19 -11.95 -10.94
CA PHE A 45 9.31 -12.23 -9.81
C PHE A 45 9.31 -13.71 -9.40
N LEU A 46 9.99 -14.58 -10.14
CA LEU A 46 10.09 -16.02 -9.89
C LEU A 46 8.71 -16.70 -9.77
N LEU A 47 7.75 -16.28 -10.62
CA LEU A 47 6.39 -16.80 -10.64
C LEU A 47 6.20 -17.76 -11.81
N LYS A 48 5.24 -18.68 -11.67
CA LYS A 48 4.91 -19.65 -12.73
C LYS A 48 3.94 -19.12 -13.79
N SER A 49 3.18 -18.07 -13.47
CA SER A 49 2.11 -17.56 -14.33
C SER A 49 2.53 -16.22 -14.91
N GLU A 50 2.75 -16.19 -16.23
CA GLU A 50 3.03 -14.94 -16.96
C GLU A 50 1.94 -13.89 -16.77
N ASP A 51 0.68 -14.28 -16.78
CA ASP A 51 -0.44 -13.36 -16.54
C ASP A 51 -0.35 -12.70 -15.16
N ARG A 52 0.09 -13.45 -14.15
CA ARG A 52 0.32 -12.93 -12.80
C ARG A 52 1.52 -11.99 -12.77
N ILE A 53 2.61 -12.33 -13.45
CA ILE A 53 3.79 -11.45 -13.60
C ILE A 53 3.39 -10.14 -14.26
N LYS A 54 2.73 -10.20 -15.42
CA LYS A 54 2.18 -9.03 -16.15
C LYS A 54 1.31 -8.18 -15.24
N THR A 55 0.40 -8.82 -14.52
CA THR A 55 -0.53 -8.14 -13.63
C THR A 55 0.19 -7.44 -12.47
N PHE A 56 1.21 -8.07 -11.88
CA PHE A 56 1.98 -7.51 -10.78
C PHE A 56 2.83 -6.34 -11.29
N ALA A 57 3.57 -6.52 -12.37
CA ALA A 57 4.41 -5.49 -12.97
C ALA A 57 3.59 -4.24 -13.30
N ASN A 58 2.43 -4.42 -13.94
CA ASN A 58 1.54 -3.31 -14.27
C ASN A 58 0.98 -2.57 -13.04
N GLU A 59 0.68 -3.28 -11.96
CA GLU A 59 0.23 -2.63 -10.73
C GLU A 59 1.37 -1.92 -10.00
N ILE A 60 2.56 -2.51 -9.96
CA ILE A 60 3.77 -1.91 -9.40
C ILE A 60 4.11 -0.62 -10.16
N LEU A 61 4.12 -0.65 -11.49
CA LEU A 61 4.38 0.55 -12.32
C LEU A 61 3.40 1.69 -12.03
N LYS A 62 2.14 1.38 -11.70
CA LYS A 62 1.13 2.40 -11.30
C LYS A 62 1.38 2.97 -9.90
N ARG A 63 1.90 2.16 -8.97
CA ARG A 63 2.29 2.60 -7.63
C ARG A 63 3.54 3.47 -7.72
N VAL A 64 4.59 2.99 -8.40
CA VAL A 64 5.84 3.72 -8.57
C VAL A 64 5.63 5.05 -9.30
N SER A 65 4.67 5.13 -10.24
CA SER A 65 4.34 6.41 -10.88
C SER A 65 3.72 7.46 -9.94
N GLN A 66 3.40 7.12 -8.68
CA GLN A 66 3.00 8.09 -7.64
C GLN A 66 4.19 8.69 -6.90
N LEU A 67 5.40 8.16 -7.14
CA LEU A 67 6.66 8.58 -6.54
C LEU A 67 7.43 9.45 -7.54
N ASP A 68 7.84 10.63 -7.11
CA ASP A 68 8.77 11.48 -7.86
C ASP A 68 10.19 10.85 -7.88
N PRO A 69 11.13 11.42 -8.65
CA PRO A 69 12.49 10.89 -8.72
C PRO A 69 13.22 10.81 -7.37
N PHE A 70 12.97 11.72 -6.43
CA PHE A 70 13.59 11.68 -5.11
C PHE A 70 13.07 10.46 -4.32
N LEU A 71 11.76 10.26 -4.28
CA LEU A 71 11.16 9.13 -3.57
C LEU A 71 11.51 7.78 -4.20
N GLN A 72 11.65 7.72 -5.53
CA GLN A 72 12.14 6.50 -6.21
C GLN A 72 13.58 6.18 -5.81
N GLN A 73 14.47 7.17 -5.77
CA GLN A 73 15.85 6.98 -5.33
C GLN A 73 15.90 6.56 -3.85
N ALA A 74 15.19 7.28 -2.99
CA ALA A 74 15.10 6.98 -1.56
C ALA A 74 14.55 5.57 -1.29
N PHE A 75 13.63 5.07 -2.11
CA PHE A 75 13.10 3.71 -1.99
C PHE A 75 14.18 2.62 -2.16
N LEU A 76 15.21 2.86 -2.98
CA LEU A 76 16.31 1.89 -3.16
C LEU A 76 17.43 2.01 -2.13
N GLU A 77 17.75 3.25 -1.76
CA GLU A 77 18.92 3.58 -0.93
C GLU A 77 18.66 3.56 0.57
N SER A 78 17.41 3.78 0.99
CA SER A 78 17.06 3.79 2.42
C SER A 78 17.00 2.38 3.01
N ASP A 79 16.94 2.32 4.34
CA ASP A 79 16.66 1.07 5.04
C ASP A 79 15.27 0.52 4.68
N SER A 80 15.06 -0.77 4.98
CA SER A 80 13.82 -1.45 4.60
C SER A 80 12.55 -0.86 5.21
N GLN A 81 12.60 -0.26 6.41
CA GLN A 81 11.42 0.34 7.05
C GLN A 81 11.03 1.62 6.30
N THR A 82 12.00 2.47 6.01
CA THR A 82 11.78 3.69 5.21
C THR A 82 11.27 3.36 3.80
N ALA A 83 11.88 2.39 3.12
CA ALA A 83 11.44 1.97 1.79
C ALA A 83 10.00 1.44 1.79
N LYS A 84 9.64 0.62 2.78
CA LYS A 84 8.26 0.14 2.95
C LYS A 84 7.27 1.28 3.22
N ALA A 85 7.65 2.28 4.01
CA ALA A 85 6.81 3.46 4.22
C ALA A 85 6.57 4.25 2.91
N ILE A 86 7.61 4.41 2.08
CA ILE A 86 7.48 5.04 0.75
C ILE A 86 6.51 4.25 -0.15
N LEU A 87 6.59 2.91 -0.16
CA LEU A 87 5.66 2.09 -0.93
C LEU A 87 4.22 2.19 -0.39
N LEU A 88 4.04 2.20 0.94
CA LEU A 88 2.74 2.41 1.54
C LEU A 88 2.15 3.77 1.13
N TYR A 89 2.95 4.84 1.17
CA TYR A 89 2.55 6.16 0.65
C TYR A 89 2.07 6.10 -0.81
N ALA A 90 2.80 5.40 -1.67
CA ALA A 90 2.42 5.20 -3.08
C ALA A 90 1.07 4.47 -3.23
N ILE A 91 0.83 3.46 -2.38
CA ILE A 91 -0.43 2.71 -2.36
C ILE A 91 -1.58 3.61 -1.88
N LEU A 92 -1.39 4.44 -0.85
CA LEU A 92 -2.42 5.37 -0.35
C LEU A 92 -2.81 6.41 -1.41
N LYS A 93 -1.85 6.93 -2.19
CA LYS A 93 -2.13 7.84 -3.32
C LYS A 93 -3.00 7.20 -4.39
N LYS A 94 -2.83 5.90 -4.61
CA LYS A 94 -3.45 5.17 -5.71
C LYS A 94 -4.79 4.52 -5.31
N ASP A 95 -4.90 3.95 -4.12
CA ASP A 95 -6.07 3.19 -3.66
C ASP A 95 -6.90 4.01 -2.67
N ARG A 96 -7.96 4.63 -3.19
CA ARG A 96 -8.84 5.50 -2.42
C ARG A 96 -9.50 4.79 -1.24
N LEU A 97 -10.00 3.55 -1.42
CA LEU A 97 -10.71 2.85 -0.35
C LEU A 97 -9.75 2.49 0.78
N PHE A 98 -8.53 2.07 0.44
CA PHE A 98 -7.50 1.77 1.42
C PHE A 98 -7.02 3.03 2.16
N TYR A 99 -6.86 4.15 1.45
CA TYR A 99 -6.58 5.45 2.08
C TYR A 99 -7.68 5.87 3.06
N GLU A 100 -8.95 5.75 2.67
CA GLU A 100 -10.07 6.07 3.55
C GLU A 100 -10.12 5.13 4.77
N TRP A 101 -9.80 3.84 4.61
CA TRP A 101 -9.69 2.90 5.73
C TRP A 101 -8.56 3.28 6.70
N MET A 102 -7.38 3.61 6.17
CA MET A 102 -6.27 4.10 6.99
C MET A 102 -6.64 5.39 7.73
N ARG A 103 -7.36 6.31 7.09
CA ARG A 103 -7.80 7.56 7.71
C ARG A 103 -8.90 7.38 8.76
N GLU A 104 -9.88 6.52 8.50
CA GLU A 104 -11.09 6.41 9.33
C GLU A 104 -10.98 5.34 10.42
N VAL A 105 -10.10 4.35 10.24
CA VAL A 105 -9.90 3.26 11.21
C VAL A 105 -8.54 3.38 11.87
N ILE A 106 -7.47 3.42 11.08
CA ILE A 106 -6.10 3.33 11.63
C ILE A 106 -5.67 4.64 12.32
N ARG A 107 -5.93 5.79 11.72
CA ARG A 107 -5.66 7.09 12.35
C ARG A 107 -6.45 7.26 13.65
N ASP A 108 -7.72 6.85 13.67
CA ASP A 108 -8.56 6.92 14.87
C ASP A 108 -7.96 6.11 16.03
N LYS A 109 -7.44 4.91 15.75
CA LYS A 109 -6.71 4.07 16.72
C LYS A 109 -5.52 4.79 17.35
N PHE A 110 -4.73 5.53 16.55
CA PHE A 110 -3.64 6.34 17.08
C PHE A 110 -4.14 7.52 17.93
N LEU A 111 -5.19 8.23 17.48
CA LEU A 111 -5.74 9.38 18.20
C LEU A 111 -6.33 9.00 19.56
N VAL A 112 -7.02 7.87 19.66
CA VAL A 112 -7.63 7.39 20.92
C VAL A 112 -6.69 6.53 21.77
N LEU A 113 -5.44 6.34 21.33
CA LEU A 113 -4.42 5.53 22.00
C LEU A 113 -4.86 4.06 22.23
N ASP A 114 -5.64 3.50 21.31
CA ASP A 114 -6.02 2.08 21.28
C ASP A 114 -5.30 1.41 20.10
N PRO A 115 -4.13 0.78 20.32
CA PRO A 115 -3.35 0.23 19.22
C PRO A 115 -3.85 -1.15 18.75
N ILE A 116 -4.91 -1.70 19.34
CA ILE A 116 -5.41 -3.03 18.97
C ILE A 116 -6.36 -2.91 17.79
N LEU A 117 -5.99 -3.50 16.66
CA LEU A 117 -6.81 -3.54 15.45
C LEU A 117 -7.52 -4.88 15.34
N THR A 118 -8.81 -4.86 15.03
CA THR A 118 -9.59 -6.09 14.80
C THR A 118 -10.16 -6.15 13.40
N LYS A 119 -10.37 -7.37 12.89
CA LYS A 119 -11.06 -7.57 11.59
C LYS A 119 -12.46 -6.97 11.56
N LYS A 120 -13.15 -6.98 12.70
CA LYS A 120 -14.52 -6.46 12.84
C LYS A 120 -14.60 -4.98 12.49
N GLU A 121 -13.60 -4.19 12.87
CA GLU A 121 -13.56 -2.76 12.59
C GLU A 121 -13.41 -2.48 11.10
N THR A 122 -12.58 -3.27 10.41
CA THR A 122 -12.46 -3.20 8.95
C THR A 122 -13.75 -3.62 8.25
N ILE A 123 -14.45 -4.64 8.74
CA ILE A 123 -15.75 -5.03 8.18
C ILE A 123 -16.79 -3.93 8.39
N LEU A 124 -16.88 -3.35 9.59
CA LEU A 124 -17.79 -2.24 9.88
C LEU A 124 -17.52 -1.03 9.00
N PHE A 125 -16.25 -0.71 8.75
CA PHE A 125 -15.86 0.31 7.79
C PHE A 125 -16.40 0.00 6.38
N LEU A 126 -16.21 -1.22 5.88
CA LEU A 126 -16.70 -1.61 4.55
C LEU A 126 -18.23 -1.58 4.45
N ASP A 127 -18.94 -1.97 5.51
CA ASP A 127 -20.41 -1.91 5.56
C ASP A 127 -20.91 -0.46 5.49
N ARG A 128 -20.31 0.46 6.27
CA ARG A 128 -20.59 1.90 6.20
C ARG A 128 -20.29 2.48 4.82
N LYS A 129 -19.21 2.03 4.16
CA LYS A 129 -18.90 2.45 2.79
C LYS A 129 -19.92 1.93 1.77
N GLY A 130 -20.60 0.83 2.06
CA GLY A 130 -21.73 0.33 1.27
C GLY A 130 -22.91 1.31 1.23
N GLU A 131 -23.18 2.03 2.32
CA GLU A 131 -24.24 3.05 2.38
C GLU A 131 -23.98 4.22 1.42
N GLN A 132 -22.70 4.49 1.11
CA GLN A 132 -22.26 5.60 0.25
C GLN A 132 -21.88 5.15 -1.17
N SER A 133 -21.83 3.84 -1.43
CA SER A 133 -21.37 3.29 -2.70
C SER A 133 -22.07 1.97 -3.02
N GLU A 134 -22.95 2.01 -4.01
CA GLU A 134 -23.63 0.83 -4.56
C GLU A 134 -22.64 -0.28 -4.95
N LYS A 135 -21.47 0.09 -5.46
CA LYS A 135 -20.41 -0.88 -5.78
C LYS A 135 -19.94 -1.67 -4.57
N VAL A 136 -19.75 -1.01 -3.43
CA VAL A 136 -19.31 -1.63 -2.17
C VAL A 136 -20.46 -2.38 -1.52
N TYR A 137 -21.67 -1.82 -1.58
CA TYR A 137 -22.90 -2.47 -1.12
C TYR A 137 -23.07 -3.86 -1.74
N ASN A 138 -22.80 -3.97 -3.04
CA ASN A 138 -22.92 -5.22 -3.80
C ASN A 138 -21.78 -6.23 -3.56
N TRP A 139 -20.79 -5.95 -2.71
CA TRP A 139 -19.75 -6.92 -2.38
C TRP A 139 -20.25 -7.95 -1.36
N THR A 140 -20.00 -9.22 -1.66
CA THR A 140 -20.31 -10.32 -0.75
C THR A 140 -19.46 -10.28 0.51
N ASP A 141 -19.95 -10.90 1.59
CA ASP A 141 -19.19 -11.03 2.85
C ASP A 141 -17.83 -11.71 2.64
N ALA A 142 -17.76 -12.70 1.75
CA ALA A 142 -16.50 -13.34 1.37
C ALA A 142 -15.52 -12.34 0.72
N THR A 143 -16.02 -11.38 -0.08
CA THR A 143 -15.19 -10.34 -0.71
C THR A 143 -14.68 -9.34 0.33
N LYS A 144 -15.55 -8.88 1.23
CA LYS A 144 -15.20 -7.98 2.33
C LYS A 144 -14.20 -8.63 3.29
N SER A 145 -14.40 -9.90 3.61
CA SER A 145 -13.48 -10.69 4.45
C SER A 145 -12.08 -10.83 3.83
N ARG A 146 -12.00 -11.18 2.53
CA ARG A 146 -10.71 -11.20 1.81
C ARG A 146 -10.03 -9.82 1.83
N LEU A 147 -10.80 -8.75 1.62
CA LEU A 147 -10.27 -7.38 1.63
C LEU A 147 -9.76 -6.97 3.00
N SER A 148 -10.48 -7.32 4.06
CA SER A 148 -10.03 -7.14 5.44
C SER A 148 -8.70 -7.86 5.72
N ASN A 149 -8.54 -9.09 5.21
CA ASN A 149 -7.27 -9.80 5.31
C ASN A 149 -6.15 -9.10 4.52
N ALA A 150 -6.43 -8.68 3.28
CA ALA A 150 -5.45 -7.99 2.45
C ALA A 150 -5.01 -6.64 3.03
N TYR A 151 -5.92 -5.87 3.63
CA TYR A 151 -5.59 -4.59 4.26
C TYR A 151 -4.66 -4.76 5.46
N HIS A 152 -4.98 -5.69 6.34
CA HIS A 152 -4.13 -5.96 7.51
C HIS A 152 -2.77 -6.53 7.08
N GLN A 153 -2.74 -7.41 6.08
CA GLN A 153 -1.46 -7.91 5.56
C GLN A 153 -0.62 -6.78 4.95
N ALA A 154 -1.24 -5.84 4.22
CA ALA A 154 -0.51 -4.73 3.63
C ALA A 154 0.13 -3.81 4.69
N ILE A 155 -0.55 -3.53 5.79
CA ILE A 155 0.01 -2.72 6.88
C ILE A 155 1.02 -3.49 7.74
N GLU A 156 0.87 -4.81 7.86
CA GLU A 156 1.88 -5.69 8.47
C GLU A 156 3.16 -5.72 7.62
N ASP A 157 3.02 -5.92 6.30
CA ASP A 157 4.14 -5.91 5.35
C ASP A 157 4.87 -4.57 5.36
N ALA A 158 4.13 -3.47 5.56
CA ALA A 158 4.67 -2.11 5.70
C ALA A 158 5.37 -1.87 7.06
N GLY A 159 5.14 -2.70 8.07
CA GLY A 159 5.68 -2.56 9.42
C GLY A 159 4.84 -1.71 10.38
N LEU A 160 3.63 -1.34 10.00
CA LEU A 160 2.67 -0.61 10.85
C LEU A 160 1.92 -1.54 11.80
N LEU A 161 1.83 -2.83 11.47
CA LEU A 161 1.13 -3.83 12.27
C LEU A 161 2.08 -4.97 12.66
N GLN A 162 2.00 -5.41 13.91
CA GLN A 162 2.67 -6.61 14.39
C GLN A 162 1.64 -7.60 14.93
N ARG A 163 1.75 -8.86 14.49
CA ARG A 163 0.99 -9.98 15.06
C ARG A 163 1.75 -10.60 16.21
N SER A 164 1.17 -10.61 17.40
CA SER A 164 1.73 -11.28 18.57
C SER A 164 0.62 -11.78 19.48
N ASN A 165 0.74 -12.99 20.02
CA ASN A 165 -0.20 -13.54 21.02
C ASN A 165 -1.68 -13.45 20.62
N ASN A 166 -2.02 -13.72 19.36
CA ASN A 166 -3.37 -13.58 18.79
C ASN A 166 -3.93 -12.15 18.74
N GLU A 167 -3.10 -11.13 18.96
CA GLU A 167 -3.44 -9.72 18.79
C GLU A 167 -2.73 -9.13 17.57
N GLU A 168 -3.41 -8.18 16.91
CA GLU A 168 -2.87 -7.36 15.84
C GLU A 168 -2.67 -5.95 16.42
N ARG A 169 -1.41 -5.59 16.69
CA ARG A 169 -1.04 -4.32 17.36
C ARG A 169 -0.40 -3.35 16.37
N LEU A 170 -0.87 -2.10 16.41
CA LEU A 170 -0.36 -1.01 15.59
C LEU A 170 0.88 -0.35 16.23
N HIS A 171 1.80 0.06 15.37
CA HIS A 171 3.04 0.77 15.69
C HIS A 171 3.25 1.91 14.70
N HIS A 172 3.95 2.97 15.11
CA HIS A 172 4.33 4.02 14.18
C HIS A 172 5.43 3.53 13.23
N LEU A 173 5.36 4.00 11.97
CA LEU A 173 6.41 3.75 10.98
C LEU A 173 7.67 4.53 11.35
N MET A 174 8.81 3.85 11.23
CA MET A 174 10.12 4.48 11.32
C MET A 174 10.53 4.92 9.91
N ILE A 175 10.67 6.23 9.72
CA ILE A 175 11.02 6.84 8.44
C ILE A 175 12.29 7.67 8.64
N ALA A 176 13.28 7.48 7.77
CA ALA A 176 14.52 8.25 7.81
C ALA A 176 14.24 9.77 7.79
N PRO A 177 14.92 10.59 8.62
CA PRO A 177 14.58 12.00 8.80
C PRO A 177 14.58 12.82 7.51
N ASN A 178 15.49 12.54 6.57
CA ASN A 178 15.54 13.20 5.26
C ASN A 178 14.30 12.91 4.42
N VAL A 179 13.83 11.65 4.40
CA VAL A 179 12.63 11.24 3.68
C VAL A 179 11.38 11.80 4.35
N LEU A 180 11.32 11.77 5.69
CA LEU A 180 10.19 12.34 6.43
C LEU A 180 10.06 13.85 6.21
N THR A 181 11.18 14.58 6.24
CA THR A 181 11.21 16.02 5.96
C THR A 181 10.74 16.31 4.55
N TYR A 182 11.18 15.51 3.58
CA TYR A 182 10.74 15.63 2.19
C TYR A 182 9.23 15.39 2.07
N LEU A 183 8.73 14.28 2.63
CA LEU A 183 7.29 13.97 2.63
C LEU A 183 6.48 15.10 3.25
N LYS A 184 6.85 15.62 4.43
CA LYS A 184 6.11 16.74 5.08
C LYS A 184 6.16 18.06 4.31
N ALA A 185 7.03 18.21 3.32
CA ALA A 185 7.05 19.39 2.45
C ALA A 185 6.16 19.25 1.21
N GLU A 186 5.63 18.05 0.93
CA GLU A 186 4.77 17.78 -0.20
C GLU A 186 3.37 18.40 -0.06
N LYS A 187 2.71 18.66 -1.19
CA LYS A 187 1.37 19.29 -1.22
C LYS A 187 0.26 18.39 -0.67
N GLU A 188 0.50 17.09 -0.54
CA GLU A 188 -0.50 16.09 -0.19
C GLU A 188 -0.48 15.74 1.30
N GLN A 189 -0.39 16.77 2.16
CA GLN A 189 -0.27 16.62 3.62
C GLN A 189 -1.29 15.64 4.22
N HIS A 190 -2.53 15.65 3.73
CA HIS A 190 -3.58 14.72 4.16
C HIS A 190 -3.22 13.23 4.03
N ILE A 191 -2.40 12.83 3.06
CA ILE A 191 -1.92 11.45 2.92
C ILE A 191 -0.82 11.16 3.91
N ILE A 192 0.05 12.14 4.15
CA ILE A 192 1.18 12.04 5.07
C ILE A 192 0.68 11.95 6.51
N ASP A 193 -0.30 12.77 6.89
CA ASP A 193 -0.93 12.70 8.22
C ASP A 193 -1.49 11.29 8.49
N VAL A 194 -2.18 10.72 7.50
CA VAL A 194 -2.72 9.35 7.57
C VAL A 194 -1.62 8.29 7.62
N LEU A 195 -0.53 8.46 6.89
CA LEU A 195 0.63 7.56 6.92
C LEU A 195 1.31 7.55 8.29
N LEU A 196 1.39 8.72 8.94
CA LEU A 196 2.07 8.91 10.23
C LEU A 196 1.17 8.63 11.44
N GLY A 197 -0.16 8.59 11.22
CA GLY A 197 -1.14 8.48 12.30
C GLY A 197 -1.33 9.80 13.08
N GLU A 198 -1.07 10.94 12.43
CA GLU A 198 -1.23 12.31 12.96
C GLU A 198 -2.61 12.86 12.62
#